data_AF-A0A2S0WR61-F1
#
_entry.id   AF-A0A2S0WR61-F1
#
_cell.length_a   1.000
_cell.length_b   1.000
_cell.length_c   1.000
_cell.angle_alpha   90.00
_cell.angle_beta   90.00
_cell.angle_gamma   90.00
#
_symmetry.space_group_name_H-M   'P 1'
#
loop_
_entity.id
_entity.type
_entity.pdbx_description
1 polymer ?
#
loop_
_entity_poly.entity_id
_entity_poly.type
_entity_poly.pdbx_seq_one_letter_code
_entity_poly.pdbx_strand_id
1 'polypeptide(L)'
;MRAAAVALLLLLAACGSSSDGSSAKPGSTQAAASPAAAQPTSSGPTGKPVPEALLRFRCEKDAKGSWAASGFLVNGGKAAATFQVTVFIGEPTGGAGRAKTKRVENVAPDGSVAFRIFKVPAPKSGGTCHVQVLETK
;
A
#
# COMPACT_ATOMS: atom_id res chain seq x y z
N MET A 1 8.62 -56.26 -36.07
CA MET A 1 9.97 -56.03 -35.49
C MET A 1 9.84 -55.03 -34.34
N ARG A 2 10.25 -55.44 -33.13
CA ARG A 2 10.72 -54.69 -31.93
C ARG A 2 10.00 -53.35 -31.60
N ALA A 3 9.09 -53.27 -30.62
CA ALA A 3 9.25 -53.30 -29.15
C ALA A 3 10.17 -52.20 -28.56
N ALA A 4 9.60 -51.25 -27.80
CA ALA A 4 9.94 -50.99 -26.39
C ALA A 4 9.25 -49.72 -25.84
N ALA A 5 8.58 -49.87 -24.70
CA ALA A 5 8.03 -48.84 -23.84
C ALA A 5 8.95 -48.64 -22.62
N VAL A 6 9.04 -47.41 -22.07
CA VAL A 6 9.56 -47.06 -20.73
C VAL A 6 8.95 -45.69 -20.39
N ALA A 7 8.01 -45.44 -19.48
CA ALA A 7 7.75 -45.80 -18.07
C ALA A 7 8.71 -45.16 -17.03
N LEU A 8 8.19 -44.13 -16.34
CA LEU A 8 8.18 -43.95 -14.87
C LEU A 8 9.51 -43.82 -14.09
N LEU A 9 9.73 -42.70 -13.37
CA LEU A 9 9.65 -42.62 -11.88
C LEU A 9 10.24 -41.33 -11.26
N LEU A 10 9.53 -40.91 -10.22
CA LEU A 10 9.85 -39.91 -9.19
C LEU A 10 11.06 -40.31 -8.33
N LEU A 11 11.87 -39.33 -7.89
CA LEU A 11 12.65 -39.44 -6.64
C LEU A 11 12.72 -38.09 -5.91
N LEU A 12 12.02 -38.04 -4.78
CA LEU A 12 12.21 -37.09 -3.68
C LEU A 12 13.58 -37.34 -3.04
N ALA A 13 14.41 -36.30 -2.91
CA ALA A 13 15.55 -36.31 -2.02
C ALA A 13 15.25 -35.41 -0.82
N ALA A 14 14.69 -36.03 0.22
CA ALA A 14 14.86 -35.58 1.59
C ALA A 14 16.20 -36.11 2.10
N CYS A 15 17.04 -35.24 2.64
CA CYS A 15 18.09 -35.65 3.56
C CYS A 15 18.37 -34.49 4.52
N GLY A 16 17.92 -34.64 5.76
CA GLY A 16 18.51 -33.97 6.90
C GLY A 16 19.55 -34.90 7.52
N SER A 17 20.59 -34.35 8.14
CA SER A 17 21.32 -35.02 9.22
C SER A 17 22.20 -34.02 9.98
N SER A 18 22.26 -34.26 11.29
CA SER A 18 22.70 -33.40 12.38
C SER A 18 24.21 -33.33 12.64
N SER A 19 24.55 -32.33 13.47
CA SER A 19 25.46 -32.36 14.64
C SER A 19 26.98 -32.19 14.50
N ASP A 20 27.42 -31.07 15.11
CA ASP A 20 28.46 -30.90 16.15
C ASP A 20 29.94 -31.23 15.88
N GLY A 21 30.80 -30.22 16.10
CA GLY A 21 32.22 -30.42 16.42
C GLY A 21 33.16 -29.23 16.15
N SER A 22 33.35 -28.36 17.15
CA SER A 22 34.55 -27.59 17.58
C SER A 22 35.89 -27.84 16.82
N SER A 23 36.83 -26.91 16.61
CA SER A 23 37.26 -25.69 17.33
C SER A 23 38.28 -24.92 16.48
N ALA A 24 38.21 -23.57 16.43
CA ALA A 24 39.37 -22.67 16.47
C ALA A 24 38.90 -21.21 16.66
N LYS A 25 39.48 -20.51 17.63
CA LYS A 25 39.25 -19.10 18.05
C LYS A 25 40.60 -18.36 17.96
N PRO A 26 40.73 -17.02 17.99
CA PRO A 26 39.82 -15.91 17.67
C PRO A 26 40.42 -14.97 16.59
N GLY A 27 39.62 -14.53 15.61
CA GLY A 27 39.98 -13.43 14.72
C GLY A 27 38.95 -12.32 14.86
N SER A 28 39.27 -11.28 15.63
CA SER A 28 38.50 -10.05 15.79
C SER A 28 38.13 -9.46 14.42
N THR A 29 36.94 -9.80 13.93
CA THR A 29 36.35 -9.14 12.76
C THR A 29 35.25 -8.26 13.30
N GLN A 30 35.56 -6.98 13.38
CA GLN A 30 34.66 -5.89 13.72
C GLN A 30 33.37 -6.08 12.94
N ALA A 31 32.30 -6.48 13.64
CA ALA A 31 30.98 -6.62 13.08
C ALA A 31 30.56 -5.23 12.60
N ALA A 32 30.66 -5.02 11.28
CA ALA A 32 30.03 -3.88 10.64
C ALA A 32 28.55 -3.99 10.97
N ALA A 33 28.08 -3.07 11.83
CA ALA A 33 26.68 -2.96 12.16
C ALA A 33 25.91 -2.84 10.86
N SER A 34 25.15 -3.89 10.54
CA SER A 34 24.15 -3.84 9.48
C SER A 34 23.30 -2.59 9.74
N PRO A 35 23.14 -1.67 8.76
CA PRO A 35 22.30 -0.51 8.98
C PRO A 35 20.90 -1.05 9.30
N ALA A 36 20.48 -0.85 10.56
CA ALA A 36 19.14 -1.17 10.99
C ALA A 36 18.20 -0.53 9.97
N ALA A 37 17.42 -1.38 9.28
CA ALA A 37 16.42 -0.92 8.35
C ALA A 37 15.58 0.11 9.09
N ALA A 38 15.69 1.38 8.67
CA ALA A 38 14.97 2.48 9.28
C ALA A 38 13.49 2.10 9.24
N GLN A 39 12.92 1.76 10.39
CA GLN A 39 11.48 1.52 10.48
C GLN A 39 10.81 2.80 9.96
N PRO A 40 9.86 2.70 9.01
CA PRO A 40 9.15 3.87 8.54
C PRO A 40 8.49 4.57 9.73
N THR A 41 8.97 5.77 10.05
CA THR A 41 8.55 6.61 11.19
C THR A 41 7.20 7.29 10.96
N SER A 42 6.55 7.06 9.81
CA SER A 42 5.18 7.51 9.61
C SER A 42 4.26 6.56 10.36
N SER A 43 3.74 7.01 11.51
CA SER A 43 2.49 6.45 12.02
C SER A 43 1.50 6.38 10.85
N GLY A 44 0.95 5.18 10.61
CA GLY A 44 -0.03 4.99 9.55
C GLY A 44 -1.19 5.97 9.72
N PRO A 45 -1.93 6.29 8.65
CA PRO A 45 -3.04 7.22 8.74
C PRO A 45 -4.03 6.72 9.80
N THR A 46 -4.32 7.58 10.78
CA THR A 46 -5.16 7.26 11.92
C THR A 46 -6.63 7.50 11.55
N GLY A 47 -7.49 6.50 11.77
CA GLY A 47 -8.92 6.61 11.47
C GLY A 47 -9.58 5.28 11.13
N LYS A 48 -10.91 5.26 11.10
CA LYS A 48 -11.70 4.07 10.70
C LYS A 48 -11.84 4.07 9.16
N PRO A 49 -11.46 3.00 8.45
CA PRO A 49 -11.78 2.87 7.03
C PRO A 49 -13.28 2.92 6.77
N VAL A 50 -13.69 3.77 5.82
CA VAL A 50 -15.09 3.98 5.40
C VAL A 50 -15.16 4.15 3.87
N PRO A 51 -14.74 3.15 3.08
CA PRO A 51 -14.80 3.24 1.61
C PRO A 51 -16.22 3.53 1.08
N GLU A 52 -17.26 3.09 1.80
CA GLU A 52 -18.67 3.33 1.49
C GLU A 52 -19.09 4.81 1.54
N ALA A 53 -18.34 5.66 2.26
CA ALA A 53 -18.60 7.10 2.32
C ALA A 53 -18.25 7.83 1.01
N LEU A 54 -17.48 7.18 0.11
CA LEU A 54 -17.01 7.77 -1.13
C LEU A 54 -18.00 7.52 -2.28
N LEU A 55 -18.54 8.59 -2.85
CA LEU A 55 -19.40 8.52 -4.03
C LEU A 55 -18.80 9.24 -5.24
N ARG A 56 -19.13 8.73 -6.43
CA ARG A 56 -18.79 9.32 -7.75
C ARG A 56 -17.32 9.69 -7.89
N PHE A 57 -16.44 8.83 -7.37
CA PHE A 57 -15.00 9.05 -7.46
C PHE A 57 -14.54 9.09 -8.92
N ARG A 58 -13.74 10.10 -9.24
CA ARG A 58 -13.02 10.24 -10.51
C ARG A 58 -11.57 10.57 -10.24
N CYS A 59 -10.69 9.99 -11.04
CA CYS A 59 -9.27 10.23 -10.99
C CYS A 59 -8.73 10.26 -12.41
N GLU A 60 -8.30 11.43 -12.86
CA GLU A 60 -8.00 11.69 -14.26
C GLU A 60 -6.86 12.71 -14.37
N LYS A 61 -6.19 12.72 -15.53
CA LYS A 61 -5.28 13.80 -15.89
C LYS A 61 -6.10 15.00 -16.35
N ASP A 62 -5.74 16.18 -15.86
CA ASP A 62 -6.24 17.43 -16.42
C ASP A 62 -5.60 17.73 -17.79
N ALA A 63 -6.07 18.79 -18.45
CA ALA A 63 -5.55 19.23 -19.74
C ALA A 63 -4.05 19.59 -19.73
N LYS A 64 -3.44 19.76 -18.55
CA LYS A 64 -2.01 20.05 -18.36
C LYS A 64 -1.21 18.77 -18.05
N GLY A 65 -1.84 17.59 -18.14
CA GLY A 65 -1.22 16.30 -17.85
C GLY A 65 -1.03 16.01 -16.35
N SER A 66 -1.54 16.88 -15.46
CA SER A 66 -1.46 16.69 -14.01
C SER A 66 -2.65 15.87 -13.52
N TRP A 67 -2.39 14.89 -12.65
CA TRP A 67 -3.47 14.10 -12.08
C TRP A 67 -4.27 14.89 -11.05
N ALA A 68 -5.59 14.74 -11.11
CA ALA A 68 -6.53 15.23 -10.13
C ALA A 68 -7.53 14.13 -9.76
N ALA A 69 -7.97 14.15 -8.51
CA ALA A 69 -9.03 13.28 -8.02
C ALA A 69 -10.17 14.10 -7.44
N SER A 70 -11.40 13.63 -7.62
CA SER A 70 -12.61 14.27 -7.11
C SER A 70 -13.69 13.26 -6.77
N GLY A 71 -14.62 13.67 -5.94
CA GLY A 71 -15.78 12.87 -5.58
C GLY A 71 -16.63 13.58 -4.54
N PHE A 72 -17.52 12.81 -3.91
CA PHE A 72 -18.34 13.25 -2.80
C PHE A 72 -18.06 12.37 -1.60
N LEU A 73 -18.01 12.98 -0.42
CA LEU A 73 -18.00 12.29 0.86
C LEU A 73 -19.39 12.41 1.48
N VAL A 74 -19.97 11.28 1.85
CA VAL A 74 -21.27 11.22 2.51
C VAL A 74 -21.06 10.76 3.95
N ASN A 75 -21.65 11.51 4.88
CA ASN A 75 -21.70 11.11 6.27
C ASN A 75 -23.05 10.43 6.55
N GLY A 76 -23.07 9.10 6.57
CA GLY A 76 -24.27 8.34 6.98
C GLY A 76 -24.45 8.21 8.50
N GLY A 77 -23.65 8.94 9.28
CA GLY A 77 -23.70 8.96 10.74
C GLY A 77 -24.63 10.05 11.28
N LYS A 78 -24.91 9.97 12.59
CA LYS A 78 -25.80 10.90 13.30
C LYS A 78 -25.10 12.14 13.87
N ALA A 79 -23.78 12.20 13.78
CA ALA A 79 -22.95 13.30 14.26
C ALA A 79 -22.09 13.83 13.12
N ALA A 80 -21.61 15.07 13.23
CA ALA A 80 -20.68 15.61 12.25
C ALA A 80 -19.38 14.78 12.23
N ALA A 81 -18.88 14.52 11.03
CA ALA A 81 -17.70 13.67 10.83
C ALA A 81 -16.59 14.45 10.11
N THR A 82 -15.35 14.03 10.37
CA THR A 82 -14.19 14.44 9.59
C THR A 82 -13.70 13.26 8.78
N PHE A 83 -13.42 13.48 7.50
CA PHE A 83 -12.86 12.47 6.62
C PHE A 83 -11.46 12.84 6.16
N GLN A 84 -10.64 11.82 5.98
CA GLN A 84 -9.35 11.91 5.32
C GLN A 84 -9.39 11.07 4.04
N VAL A 85 -9.19 11.73 2.91
CA VAL A 85 -9.09 11.09 1.59
C VAL A 85 -7.65 11.07 1.16
N THR A 86 -7.08 9.88 1.00
CA THR A 86 -5.72 9.66 0.51
C THR A 86 -5.80 9.07 -0.90
N VAL A 87 -5.13 9.70 -1.87
CA VAL A 87 -5.09 9.21 -3.26
C VAL A 87 -3.65 8.95 -3.65
N PHE A 88 -3.42 7.81 -4.28
CA PHE A 88 -2.13 7.38 -4.78
C PHE A 88 -2.27 6.90 -6.24
N ILE A 89 -1.24 7.12 -7.06
CA ILE A 89 -1.24 6.70 -8.46
C ILE A 89 0.02 5.88 -8.71
N GLY A 90 -0.13 4.64 -9.13
CA GLY A 90 0.99 3.69 -9.33
C GLY A 90 0.62 2.29 -8.85
N GLU A 91 1.63 1.47 -8.57
CA GLU A 91 1.43 0.14 -7.97
C GLU A 91 1.10 0.26 -6.47
N PRO A 92 0.15 -0.52 -5.94
CA PRO A 92 -0.35 -0.38 -4.57
C PRO A 92 0.71 -0.65 -3.48
N THR A 93 1.88 -1.18 -3.84
CA THR A 93 3.07 -1.33 -2.97
C THR A 93 3.84 -0.01 -2.76
N GLY A 94 3.39 1.09 -3.36
CA GLY A 94 4.09 2.37 -3.41
C GLY A 94 4.40 3.00 -2.04
N GLY A 95 5.62 3.51 -1.90
CA GLY A 95 6.10 4.16 -0.68
C GLY A 95 5.36 5.45 -0.31
N ALA A 96 5.34 5.77 0.98
CA ALA A 96 4.55 6.84 1.61
C ALA A 96 4.69 8.25 0.98
N GLY A 97 5.75 8.53 0.22
CA GLY A 97 6.00 9.84 -0.41
C GLY A 97 5.24 10.10 -1.72
N ARG A 98 4.37 9.19 -2.17
CA ARG A 98 3.70 9.27 -3.49
C ARG A 98 2.20 9.51 -3.41
N ALA A 99 1.61 9.42 -2.23
CA ALA A 99 0.19 9.70 -2.03
C ALA A 99 -0.03 11.18 -1.73
N LYS A 100 -1.25 11.66 -2.00
CA LYS A 100 -1.71 12.98 -1.58
C LYS A 100 -2.98 12.84 -0.77
N THR A 101 -3.01 13.54 0.35
CA THR A 101 -4.09 13.46 1.32
C THR A 101 -4.84 14.77 1.42
N LYS A 102 -6.16 14.70 1.58
CA LYS A 102 -7.02 15.85 1.89
C LYS A 102 -7.92 15.52 3.07
N ARG A 103 -7.93 16.41 4.06
CA ARG A 103 -8.90 16.40 5.17
C ARG A 103 -10.13 17.20 4.78
N VAL A 104 -11.31 16.69 5.10
CA VAL A 104 -12.60 17.34 4.91
C VAL A 104 -13.31 17.29 6.25
N GLU A 105 -13.41 18.43 6.90
CA GLU A 105 -13.91 18.56 8.27
C GLU A 105 -15.39 18.92 8.29
N ASN A 106 -16.04 18.61 9.42
CA ASN A 106 -17.40 19.06 9.72
C ASN A 106 -18.45 18.70 8.66
N VAL A 107 -18.38 17.48 8.10
CA VAL A 107 -19.43 16.98 7.23
C VAL A 107 -20.65 16.68 8.09
N ALA A 108 -21.72 17.44 7.88
CA ALA A 108 -22.96 17.33 8.65
C ALA A 108 -23.54 15.90 8.63
N PRO A 109 -24.30 15.49 9.67
CA PRO A 109 -25.07 14.24 9.66
C PRO A 109 -25.95 14.14 8.41
N ASP A 110 -25.99 12.97 7.78
CA ASP A 110 -26.69 12.69 6.52
C ASP A 110 -26.30 13.63 5.35
N GLY A 111 -25.22 14.39 5.52
CA GLY A 111 -24.75 15.40 4.59
C GLY A 111 -23.79 14.83 3.55
N SER A 112 -23.60 15.60 2.47
CA SER A 112 -22.62 15.30 1.44
C SER A 112 -21.78 16.53 1.09
N VAL A 113 -20.46 16.34 0.97
CA VAL A 113 -19.52 17.39 0.60
C VAL A 113 -18.66 16.94 -0.58
N ALA A 114 -18.58 17.79 -1.60
CA ALA A 114 -17.68 17.56 -2.73
C ALA A 114 -16.22 17.81 -2.33
N PHE A 115 -15.31 16.97 -2.83
CA PHE A 115 -13.88 17.20 -2.68
C PHE A 115 -13.15 17.13 -4.02
N ARG A 116 -11.99 17.79 -4.04
CA ARG A 116 -11.02 17.74 -5.12
C ARG A 116 -9.60 17.81 -4.58
N ILE A 117 -8.73 16.98 -5.13
CA ILE A 117 -7.29 16.90 -4.85
C ILE A 117 -6.57 17.12 -6.17
N PHE A 118 -5.87 18.24 -6.31
CA PHE A 118 -5.09 18.58 -7.50
C PHE A 118 -3.66 18.09 -7.38
N LYS A 119 -2.97 17.90 -8.51
CA LYS A 119 -1.54 17.56 -8.57
C LYS A 119 -1.21 16.35 -7.69
N VAL A 120 -1.94 15.24 -7.90
CA VAL A 120 -1.62 13.96 -7.26
C VAL A 120 -0.32 13.45 -7.88
N PRO A 121 0.73 13.13 -7.09
CA PRO A 121 1.97 12.57 -7.62
C PRO A 121 1.72 11.25 -8.35
N ALA A 122 2.38 11.05 -9.49
CA ALA A 122 2.27 9.83 -10.28
C ALA A 122 3.62 9.46 -10.94
N PRO A 123 3.88 8.18 -11.25
CA PRO A 123 4.98 7.77 -12.10
C PRO A 123 4.90 8.44 -13.48
N LYS A 124 6.04 8.59 -14.16
CA LYS A 124 6.07 9.15 -15.52
C LYS A 124 5.21 8.33 -16.49
N SER A 125 5.18 7.02 -16.32
CA SER A 125 4.32 6.07 -17.04
C SER A 125 2.84 6.17 -16.66
N GLY A 126 2.46 6.93 -15.63
CA GLY A 126 1.13 6.90 -15.03
C GLY A 126 0.96 5.69 -14.10
N GLY A 127 -0.29 5.25 -13.93
CA GLY A 127 -0.61 4.07 -13.12
C GLY A 127 -2.08 4.01 -12.73
N THR A 128 -2.45 2.94 -12.05
CA THR A 128 -3.77 2.78 -11.43
C THR A 128 -3.95 3.81 -10.34
N CYS A 129 -5.14 4.39 -10.25
CA CYS A 129 -5.50 5.30 -9.18
C CYS A 129 -6.12 4.54 -8.02
N HIS A 130 -5.49 4.62 -6.87
CA HIS A 130 -5.92 4.03 -5.61
C HIS A 130 -6.41 5.13 -4.67
N VAL A 131 -7.50 4.85 -3.95
CA VAL A 131 -8.08 5.78 -2.98
C VAL A 131 -8.37 5.06 -1.67
N GLN A 132 -8.07 5.74 -0.57
CA GLN A 132 -8.45 5.33 0.77
C GLN A 132 -9.23 6.47 1.42
N VAL A 133 -10.34 6.13 2.07
CA VAL A 133 -11.12 7.08 2.87
C VAL A 133 -11.17 6.57 4.30
N LEU A 134 -10.75 7.43 5.22
CA LEU A 134 -10.84 7.21 6.66
C LEU A 134 -11.75 8.25 7.29
N GLU A 135 -12.58 7.84 8.23
CA GLU A 135 -13.25 8.73 9.17
C GLU A 135 -12.31 8.93 10.37
N THR A 136 -12.02 10.19 10.68
CA THR A 136 -11.07 10.59 11.72
C THR A 136 -11.80 11.35 12.82
N LYS A 137 -11.28 11.26 14.05
CA LYS A 137 -11.76 12.04 15.19
C LYS A 137 -11.27 13.48 15.14
#